data_AF-A0A2H0JT24-F1
#
_entry.id   AF-A0A2H0JT24-F1
#
_cell.length_a   1.000
_cell.length_b   1.000
_cell.length_c   1.000
_cell.angle_alpha   90.00
_cell.angle_beta   90.00
_cell.angle_gamma   90.00
#
_symmetry.space_group_name_H-M   'P 1'
#
loop_
_entity.id
_entity.type
_entity.pdbx_description
1 polymer ?
#
loop_
_entity_poly.entity_id
_entity_poly.type
_entity_poly.pdbx_seq_one_letter_code
_entity_poly.pdbx_strand_id
1 'polypeptide(L)'
;MDRARFETRLSPLFSRRDESSRPFLLLALRMDQQGGKKARPFDFDFLMDLVREELRAEDDMLVQPDRERLVVFLADSPPEEAQHFFARLKERLRSESPVQADHLLHSVSAIVVPDGKPFDTVSNFLTYALDEE
;
A
#
# COMPACT_ATOMS: atom_id res chain seq x y z
N MET A 1 -9.90 -0.59 -8.50
CA MET A 1 -9.98 0.83 -8.92
C MET A 1 -8.95 1.07 -10.02
N ASP A 2 -9.24 1.92 -11.00
CA ASP A 2 -8.25 2.33 -12.01
C ASP A 2 -7.39 3.50 -11.53
N ARG A 3 -6.21 3.68 -12.16
CA ARG A 3 -5.23 4.70 -11.78
C ARG A 3 -5.79 6.12 -11.87
N ALA A 4 -6.50 6.45 -12.95
CA ALA A 4 -6.97 7.81 -13.21
C ALA A 4 -7.96 8.28 -12.12
N ARG A 5 -8.85 7.38 -11.69
CA ARG A 5 -9.78 7.62 -10.59
C ARG A 5 -9.05 7.77 -9.25
N PHE A 6 -8.04 6.95 -8.99
CA PHE A 6 -7.23 7.06 -7.77
C PHE A 6 -6.46 8.38 -7.72
N GLU A 7 -5.87 8.79 -8.84
CA GLU A 7 -5.15 10.06 -8.94
C GLU A 7 -6.08 11.25 -8.73
N THR A 8 -7.27 11.21 -9.33
CA THR A 8 -8.30 12.23 -9.13
C THR A 8 -8.72 12.34 -7.65
N ARG A 9 -8.80 11.22 -6.94
CA ARG A 9 -9.12 11.18 -5.51
C ARG A 9 -8.02 11.81 -4.64
N LEU A 10 -6.74 11.54 -4.95
CA LEU A 10 -5.60 12.02 -4.16
C LEU A 10 -5.19 13.46 -4.47
N SER A 11 -5.45 13.95 -5.68
CA SER A 11 -5.05 15.28 -6.14
C SER A 11 -5.46 16.44 -5.20
N PRO A 12 -6.72 16.52 -4.71
CA PRO A 12 -7.09 17.56 -3.76
C PRO A 12 -6.38 17.44 -2.40
N LEU A 13 -6.02 16.22 -1.99
CA LEU A 13 -5.31 15.98 -0.73
C LEU A 13 -3.87 16.48 -0.82
N PHE A 14 -3.16 16.18 -1.92
CA PHE A 14 -1.82 16.71 -2.17
C PHE A 14 -1.81 18.24 -2.25
N SER A 15 -2.82 18.82 -2.90
CA SER A 15 -2.91 20.27 -3.09
C SER A 15 -3.18 21.04 -1.80
N ARG A 16 -3.79 20.40 -0.79
CA ARG A 16 -4.20 21.03 0.47
C ARG A 16 -3.50 20.46 1.69
N ARG A 17 -2.51 19.56 1.53
CA ARG A 17 -1.88 18.85 2.64
C ARG A 17 -1.25 19.75 3.71
N ASP A 18 -0.78 20.93 3.33
CA ASP A 18 -0.16 21.88 4.26
C ASP A 18 -1.19 22.84 4.90
N GLU A 19 -2.43 22.85 4.41
CA GLU A 19 -3.55 23.66 4.90
C GLU A 19 -4.62 22.81 5.63
N SER A 20 -4.67 21.52 5.33
CA SER A 20 -5.66 20.56 5.82
C SER A 20 -5.31 20.10 7.23
N SER A 21 -6.29 20.16 8.13
CA SER A 21 -6.16 19.56 9.46
C SER A 21 -6.37 18.04 9.46
N ARG A 22 -6.63 17.42 8.30
CA ARG A 22 -6.88 15.99 8.16
C ARG A 22 -5.67 15.32 7.52
N PRO A 23 -4.87 14.55 8.28
CA PRO A 23 -3.74 13.83 7.73
C PRO A 23 -4.22 12.68 6.85
N PHE A 24 -3.38 12.23 5.95
CA PHE A 24 -3.62 10.99 5.22
C PHE A 24 -2.34 10.20 5.07
N LEU A 25 -2.50 8.90 4.85
CA LEU A 25 -1.37 8.00 4.72
C LEU A 25 -1.43 7.25 3.40
N LEU A 26 -0.30 7.21 2.71
CA LEU A 26 -0.11 6.35 1.55
C LEU A 26 0.90 5.26 1.88
N LEU A 27 0.55 4.03 1.55
CA LEU A 27 1.44 2.87 1.70
C LEU A 27 1.70 2.29 0.31
N ALA A 28 2.96 2.23 -0.10
CA ALA A 28 3.36 1.51 -1.30
C ALA A 28 3.93 0.15 -0.91
N LEU A 29 3.27 -0.93 -1.32
CA LEU A 29 3.62 -2.32 -1.05
C LEU A 29 4.13 -2.94 -2.35
N ARG A 30 5.32 -3.55 -2.30
CA ARG A 30 5.94 -4.17 -3.46
C ARG A 30 6.43 -5.55 -3.09
N MET A 31 5.97 -6.56 -3.80
CA MET A 31 6.55 -7.89 -3.68
C MET A 31 7.86 -7.96 -4.47
N ASP A 32 8.89 -8.49 -3.81
CA ASP A 32 10.16 -8.78 -4.45
C ASP A 32 10.00 -9.93 -5.45
N GLN A 33 10.49 -9.71 -6.68
CA GLN A 33 10.44 -10.66 -7.78
C GLN A 33 11.75 -11.46 -7.94
N GLN A 34 12.80 -11.17 -7.15
CA GLN A 34 14.15 -11.73 -7.35
C GLN A 34 14.25 -13.26 -7.28
N GLY A 35 13.25 -13.97 -6.73
CA GLY A 35 13.21 -15.44 -6.68
C GLY A 35 12.36 -16.14 -7.75
N GLY A 36 11.63 -15.40 -8.59
CA GLY A 36 10.57 -15.96 -9.44
C GLY A 36 9.35 -16.48 -8.65
N LYS A 37 8.22 -16.74 -9.34
CA LYS A 37 6.97 -17.18 -8.67
C LYS A 37 7.07 -18.55 -7.97
N LYS A 38 7.94 -19.45 -8.43
CA LYS A 38 8.07 -20.81 -7.88
C LYS A 38 8.76 -20.90 -6.51
N ALA A 39 9.50 -19.87 -6.10
CA ALA A 39 10.20 -19.85 -4.82
C ALA A 39 9.43 -19.07 -3.74
N ARG A 40 8.26 -18.51 -4.08
CA ARG A 40 7.50 -17.65 -3.17
C ARG A 40 6.41 -18.46 -2.46
N PRO A 41 6.28 -18.31 -1.13
CA PRO A 41 5.32 -19.12 -0.36
C PRO A 41 3.85 -18.77 -0.62
N PHE A 42 3.56 -17.62 -1.24
CA PHE A 42 2.20 -17.12 -1.48
C PHE A 42 2.17 -16.22 -2.73
N ASP A 43 0.98 -16.08 -3.32
CA ASP A 43 0.72 -15.26 -4.48
C ASP A 43 0.39 -13.81 -4.11
N PHE A 44 0.65 -12.87 -5.02
CA PHE A 44 0.31 -11.46 -4.85
C PHE A 44 -1.19 -11.22 -4.64
N ASP A 45 -2.04 -12.07 -5.22
CA ASP A 45 -3.49 -12.01 -5.05
C ASP A 45 -3.91 -12.20 -3.58
N PHE A 46 -3.22 -13.08 -2.85
CA PHE A 46 -3.48 -13.28 -1.42
C PHE A 46 -3.18 -12.04 -0.59
N LEU A 47 -2.07 -11.34 -0.89
CA LEU A 47 -1.75 -10.06 -0.24
C LEU A 47 -2.81 -8.99 -0.56
N MET A 48 -3.27 -8.93 -1.80
CA MET A 48 -4.30 -7.99 -2.23
C MET A 48 -5.62 -8.23 -1.47
N ASP A 49 -6.05 -9.48 -1.32
CA ASP A 49 -7.28 -9.82 -0.61
C ASP A 49 -7.19 -9.45 0.87
N LEU A 50 -6.07 -9.78 1.53
CA LEU A 50 -5.83 -9.39 2.92
C LEU A 50 -5.85 -7.88 3.13
N VAL A 51 -5.19 -7.13 2.26
CA VAL A 51 -5.20 -5.67 2.35
C VAL A 51 -6.62 -5.15 2.18
N ARG A 52 -7.38 -5.70 1.23
CA ARG A 52 -8.77 -5.30 0.97
C ARG A 52 -9.69 -5.53 2.17
N GLU A 53 -9.50 -6.63 2.90
CA GLU A 53 -10.24 -6.92 4.13
C GLU A 53 -9.98 -5.91 5.25
N GLU A 54 -8.78 -5.31 5.28
CA GLU A 54 -8.37 -4.33 6.29
C GLU A 54 -8.77 -2.88 5.99
N LEU A 55 -9.29 -2.60 4.78
CA LEU A 55 -9.67 -1.24 4.39
C LEU A 55 -11.01 -0.83 5.00
N ARG A 56 -11.06 0.38 5.56
CA ARG A 56 -12.32 1.03 5.93
C ARG A 56 -13.02 1.57 4.67
N ALA A 57 -14.28 1.94 4.79
CA ALA A 57 -15.07 2.47 3.68
C ALA A 57 -14.49 3.75 3.03
N GLU A 58 -13.70 4.52 3.78
CA GLU A 58 -13.06 5.76 3.31
C GLU A 58 -11.65 5.54 2.75
N ASP A 59 -11.07 4.36 3.00
CA ASP A 59 -9.78 3.96 2.48
C ASP A 59 -9.95 3.46 1.04
N ASP A 60 -8.83 3.33 0.32
CA ASP A 60 -8.88 2.85 -1.05
C ASP A 60 -7.55 2.18 -1.44
N MET A 61 -7.56 1.42 -2.53
CA MET A 61 -6.34 0.78 -3.03
C MET A 61 -6.23 0.72 -4.55
N LEU A 62 -5.03 0.97 -5.04
CA LEU A 62 -4.64 0.83 -6.44
C LEU A 62 -3.70 -0.36 -6.61
N VAL A 63 -4.01 -1.26 -7.51
CA VAL A 63 -3.28 -2.51 -7.73
C VAL A 63 -2.69 -2.51 -9.14
N GLN A 64 -1.44 -2.94 -9.27
CA GLN A 64 -0.82 -3.28 -10.55
C GLN A 64 -0.32 -4.72 -10.51
N PRO A 65 -1.17 -5.69 -10.88
CA PRO A 65 -0.88 -7.12 -10.76
C PRO A 65 0.34 -7.57 -11.56
N ASP A 66 0.53 -7.03 -12.77
CA ASP A 66 1.64 -7.42 -13.66
C ASP A 66 3.01 -7.15 -13.05
N ARG A 67 3.08 -6.15 -12.15
CA ARG A 67 4.31 -5.75 -11.45
C ARG A 67 4.29 -6.14 -9.97
N GLU A 68 3.21 -6.76 -9.50
CA GLU A 68 3.00 -7.11 -8.09
C GLU A 68 3.25 -5.89 -7.17
N ARG A 69 2.65 -4.76 -7.56
CA ARG A 69 2.68 -3.48 -6.84
C ARG A 69 1.29 -3.12 -6.36
N LEU A 70 1.20 -2.62 -5.14
CA LEU A 70 -0.04 -2.21 -4.50
C LEU A 70 0.17 -0.88 -3.79
N VAL A 71 -0.78 0.02 -3.93
CA VAL A 71 -0.80 1.29 -3.21
C VAL A 71 -2.07 1.34 -2.39
N VAL A 72 -1.93 1.62 -1.10
CA VAL A 72 -3.04 1.80 -0.16
C VAL A 72 -3.12 3.27 0.22
N PHE A 73 -4.33 3.80 0.20
CA PHE A 73 -4.66 5.11 0.72
C PHE A 73 -5.50 4.93 1.98
N LEU A 74 -5.00 5.47 3.10
CA LEU A 74 -5.73 5.53 4.35
C LEU A 74 -6.16 6.97 4.61
N ALA A 75 -7.47 7.20 4.63
CA ALA A 75 -8.05 8.52 4.86
C ALA A 75 -7.99 8.90 6.34
N ASP A 76 -7.85 10.20 6.64
CA ASP A 76 -7.84 10.73 8.01
C ASP A 76 -6.93 9.95 8.97
N SER A 77 -5.75 9.59 8.47
CA SER A 77 -4.84 8.65 9.12
C SER A 77 -3.48 9.31 9.35
N PRO A 78 -3.04 9.42 10.60
CA PRO A 78 -1.72 9.94 10.92
C PRO A 78 -0.63 8.88 10.64
N PRO A 79 0.66 9.27 10.63
CA PRO A 79 1.76 8.35 10.33
C PRO A 79 1.78 7.08 11.20
N GLU A 80 1.35 7.17 12.45
CA GLU A 80 1.32 6.06 13.41
C GLU A 80 0.37 4.94 12.97
N GLU A 81 -0.66 5.25 12.19
CA GLU A 81 -1.60 4.25 11.67
C GLU A 81 -0.90 3.24 10.75
N ALA A 82 0.24 3.58 10.15
CA ALA A 82 1.04 2.62 9.37
C ALA A 82 1.39 1.40 10.21
N GLN A 83 1.88 1.64 11.44
CA GLN A 83 2.33 0.56 12.32
C GLN A 83 1.15 -0.32 12.74
N HIS A 84 -0.01 0.30 13.02
CA HIS A 84 -1.23 -0.44 13.35
C HIS A 84 -1.73 -1.27 12.16
N PHE A 85 -1.76 -0.69 10.97
CA PHE A 85 -2.11 -1.39 9.73
C PHE A 85 -1.21 -2.60 9.49
N PHE A 86 0.11 -2.43 9.56
CA PHE A 86 1.06 -3.55 9.37
C PHE A 86 0.96 -4.60 10.47
N ALA A 87 0.67 -4.20 11.71
CA ALA A 87 0.46 -5.15 12.81
C ALA A 87 -0.76 -6.03 12.57
N ARG A 88 -1.90 -5.44 12.14
CA ARG A 88 -3.12 -6.18 11.79
C ARG A 88 -2.88 -7.12 10.61
N LEU A 89 -2.25 -6.61 9.55
CA LEU A 89 -1.90 -7.42 8.38
C LEU A 89 -1.02 -8.62 8.77
N LYS A 90 0.00 -8.40 9.62
CA LYS A 90 0.88 -9.46 10.13
C LYS A 90 0.14 -10.50 10.98
N GLU A 91 -0.79 -10.06 11.82
CA GLU A 91 -1.60 -10.96 12.65
C GLU A 91 -2.52 -11.84 11.79
N ARG A 92 -3.21 -11.23 10.81
CA ARG A 92 -4.06 -11.94 9.86
C ARG A 92 -3.26 -12.96 9.05
N LEU A 93 -2.08 -12.56 8.58
CA LEU A 93 -1.15 -13.45 7.89
C LEU A 93 -0.70 -14.64 8.73
N ARG A 94 -0.43 -14.43 10.02
CA ARG A 94 -0.09 -15.52 10.94
C ARG A 94 -1.26 -16.46 11.19
N SER A 95 -2.49 -15.94 11.19
CA SER A 95 -3.70 -16.76 11.34
C SER A 95 -3.94 -17.63 10.10
N GLU A 96 -3.79 -17.08 8.90
CA GLU A 96 -4.07 -17.78 7.64
C GLU A 96 -2.89 -18.69 7.21
N SER A 97 -1.64 -18.29 7.48
CA SER A 97 -0.44 -19.08 7.16
C SER A 97 0.65 -18.94 8.26
N PRO A 98 0.51 -19.69 9.38
CA PRO A 98 1.42 -19.59 10.53
C PRO A 98 2.88 -19.91 10.20
N VAL A 99 3.11 -20.79 9.22
CA VAL A 99 4.44 -21.28 8.85
C VAL A 99 5.19 -20.29 7.96
N GLN A 100 4.49 -19.38 7.27
CA GLN A 100 5.07 -18.59 6.18
C GLN A 100 4.96 -17.07 6.40
N ALA A 101 4.25 -16.62 7.43
CA ALA A 101 4.01 -15.21 7.70
C ALA A 101 5.32 -14.38 7.86
N ASP A 102 6.34 -14.94 8.50
CA ASP A 102 7.62 -14.22 8.67
C ASP A 102 8.39 -14.13 7.34
N HIS A 103 8.30 -15.13 6.45
CA HIS A 103 8.89 -15.07 5.12
C HIS A 103 8.22 -14.03 4.21
N LEU A 104 6.91 -13.82 4.36
CA LEU A 104 6.15 -12.83 3.61
C LEU A 104 6.61 -11.41 3.91
N LEU A 105 6.82 -11.09 5.18
CA LEU A 105 7.28 -9.76 5.59
C LEU A 105 8.68 -9.44 5.06
N HIS A 106 9.51 -10.46 4.83
CA HIS A 106 10.80 -10.29 4.16
C HIS A 106 10.69 -10.15 2.64
N SER A 107 9.61 -10.63 2.05
CA SER A 107 9.36 -10.61 0.60
C SER A 107 8.59 -9.37 0.15
N VAL A 108 8.02 -8.62 1.09
CA VAL A 108 7.28 -7.37 0.83
C VAL A 108 8.13 -6.21 1.31
N SER A 109 8.52 -5.35 0.37
CA SER A 109 9.02 -4.02 0.71
C SER A 109 7.84 -3.06 0.81
N ALA A 110 7.85 -2.23 1.86
CA ALA A 110 6.79 -1.27 2.12
C ALA A 110 7.38 0.12 2.32
N ILE A 111 6.72 1.13 1.76
CA ILE A 111 7.09 2.53 1.92
C ILE A 111 5.89 3.27 2.48
N VAL A 112 6.12 4.00 3.56
CA VAL A 112 5.11 4.81 4.25
C VAL A 112 5.31 6.26 3.83
N VAL A 113 4.25 6.88 3.32
CA VAL A 113 4.28 8.22 2.74
C VAL A 113 3.19 9.06 3.39
N PRO A 114 3.48 9.69 4.55
CA PRO A 114 2.54 10.56 5.22
C PRO A 114 2.28 11.82 4.40
N ASP A 115 1.02 12.19 4.25
CA ASP A 115 0.56 13.38 3.53
C ASP A 115 1.13 13.50 2.10
N GLY A 116 1.49 12.37 1.49
CA GLY A 116 2.13 12.34 0.18
C GLY A 116 3.59 12.82 0.14
N LYS A 117 4.22 13.14 1.28
CA LYS A 117 5.60 13.64 1.33
C LYS A 117 6.62 12.49 1.25
N PRO A 118 7.74 12.65 0.53
CA PRO A 118 8.27 13.91 -0.03
C PRO A 118 7.83 14.22 -1.47
N PHE A 119 6.79 13.57 -2.01
CA PHE A 119 6.41 13.74 -3.42
C PHE A 119 5.63 15.04 -3.64
N ASP A 120 6.00 15.79 -4.68
CA ASP A 120 5.32 17.04 -5.02
C ASP A 120 3.90 16.80 -5.56
N THR A 121 3.74 15.76 -6.39
CA THR A 121 2.48 15.43 -7.05
C THR A 121 2.08 13.97 -6.82
N VAL A 122 0.79 13.69 -6.95
CA VAL A 122 0.27 12.32 -6.93
C VAL A 122 0.92 11.48 -8.02
N SER A 123 1.07 12.03 -9.23
CA SER A 123 1.69 11.35 -10.36
C SER A 123 3.11 10.90 -10.04
N ASN A 124 3.93 11.77 -9.46
CA ASN A 124 5.30 11.42 -9.05
C ASN A 124 5.33 10.28 -8.03
N PHE A 125 4.42 10.34 -7.05
CA PHE A 125 4.28 9.26 -6.08
C PHE A 125 3.85 7.94 -6.74
N LEU A 126 2.84 7.96 -7.61
CA LEU A 126 2.33 6.75 -8.26
C LEU A 126 3.37 6.13 -9.17
N THR A 127 4.05 6.91 -10.00
CA THR A 127 5.15 6.45 -10.85
C THR A 127 6.21 5.73 -10.01
N TYR A 128 6.64 6.34 -8.90
CA TYR A 128 7.57 5.69 -7.98
C TYR A 128 6.98 4.42 -7.34
N ALA A 129 5.80 4.50 -6.75
CA ALA A 129 5.17 3.42 -6.01
C ALA A 129 4.92 2.17 -6.88
N LEU A 130 4.57 2.39 -8.14
CA LEU A 130 4.25 1.40 -9.16
C LEU A 130 5.47 0.98 -10.00
N ASP A 131 6.65 1.52 -9.70
CA ASP A 131 7.92 1.18 -10.35
C ASP A 131 7.91 1.49 -11.86
N GLU A 132 7.14 2.50 -12.27
CA GLU A 132 6.92 2.91 -13.66
C GLU A 132 8.04 3.82 -14.17
N GLU A 133 9.26 3.30 -14.19
CA GLU A 133 10.38 3.90 -14.94
C GLU A 133 10.45 3.36 -16.39
#